data_AF-A0A4Q2ZU95-F1
#
_entry.id   AF-A0A4Q2ZU95-F1
#
_cell.length_a   1.000
_cell.length_b   1.000
_cell.length_c   1.000
_cell.angle_alpha   90.00
_cell.angle_beta   90.00
_cell.angle_gamma   90.00
#
_symmetry.space_group_name_H-M   'P 1'
#
loop_
_entity.id
_entity.type
_entity.pdbx_description
1 polymer ?
#
loop_
_entity_poly.entity_id
_entity_poly.type
_entity_poly.pdbx_seq_one_letter_code
_entity_poly.pdbx_strand_id
1 'polypeptide(L)' 'ANETRCRELIELSLSMVTSLVPKIGYDRAAAIAKESVASGRTVRELCEASLAELGLTASELSELLDPQRMSGSE' A
#
# COMPACT_ATOMS: atom_id res chain seq x y z
N ALA A 1 9.86 -10.75 20.04
CA ALA A 1 9.80 -10.99 18.59
C ALA A 1 9.48 -9.67 17.89
N ASN A 2 10.42 -9.11 17.11
CA ASN A 2 10.36 -7.93 16.23
C ASN A 2 9.13 -6.96 16.26
N GLU A 3 8.74 -6.49 17.44
CA GLU A 3 7.56 -5.62 17.64
C GLU A 3 7.73 -4.26 16.95
N THR A 4 8.96 -3.73 16.98
CA THR A 4 9.34 -2.49 16.29
C THR A 4 9.16 -2.62 14.78
N ARG A 5 9.65 -3.73 14.20
CA ARG A 5 9.58 -3.97 12.75
C ARG A 5 8.15 -4.19 12.27
N CYS A 6 7.31 -4.84 13.08
CA CYS A 6 5.88 -4.95 12.81
C CYS A 6 5.18 -3.60 12.83
N ARG A 7 5.50 -2.74 13.82
CA ARG A 7 4.89 -1.41 13.93
C ARG A 7 5.24 -0.53 12.74
N GLU A 8 6.51 -0.48 12.36
CA GLU A 8 6.96 0.26 11.18
C GLU A 8 6.27 -0.25 9.91
N LEU A 9 6.17 -1.57 9.72
CA LEU A 9 5.46 -2.16 8.58
C LEU A 9 3.97 -1.79 8.57
N ILE A 10 3.31 -1.76 9.72
CA ILE A 10 1.90 -1.37 9.86
C ILE A 10 1.73 0.10 9.48
N GLU A 11 2.55 1.00 10.04
CA GLU A 11 2.45 2.44 9.77
C GLU A 11 2.75 2.76 8.29
N LEU A 12 3.77 2.11 7.73
CA LEU A 12 4.09 2.23 6.31
C LEU A 12 2.94 1.73 5.44
N SER A 13 2.35 0.58 5.81
CA SER A 13 1.23 -0.01 5.07
C SER A 13 0.00 0.89 5.09
N LEU A 14 -0.39 1.41 6.25
CA LEU A 14 -1.54 2.31 6.40
C LEU A 14 -1.38 3.60 5.58
N SER A 15 -0.17 4.18 5.63
CA SER A 15 0.14 5.40 4.88
C SER A 15 0.04 5.17 3.37
N MET A 16 0.63 4.08 2.87
CA MET A 16 0.56 3.70 1.46
C MET A 16 -0.86 3.39 1.01
N VAL A 17 -1.63 2.66 1.81
CA VAL A 17 -3.01 2.28 1.47
C VAL A 17 -3.94 3.49 1.42
N THR A 18 -3.69 4.51 2.24
CA THR A 18 -4.47 5.75 2.23
C THR A 18 -4.37 6.46 0.88
N SER A 19 -3.18 6.47 0.25
CA SER A 19 -2.98 6.99 -1.11
C SER A 19 -3.74 6.20 -2.18
N LEU A 20 -4.02 4.91 -1.93
CA LEU A 20 -4.72 4.02 -2.85
C LEU A 20 -6.26 4.13 -2.75
N VAL A 21 -6.80 4.57 -1.61
CA VAL A 21 -8.25 4.71 -1.38
C VAL A 21 -9.01 5.41 -2.51
N PRO A 22 -8.58 6.56 -3.06
CA PRO A 22 -9.31 7.22 -4.16
C PRO A 22 -9.31 6.44 -5.48
N LYS A 23 -8.45 5.43 -5.64
CA LYS A 23 -8.31 4.64 -6.87
C LYS A 23 -8.97 3.27 -6.76
N ILE A 24 -8.74 2.55 -5.66
CA ILE A 24 -9.23 1.17 -5.46
C ILE A 24 -10.37 1.07 -4.45
N GLY A 25 -10.68 2.16 -3.75
CA GLY A 25 -11.66 2.20 -2.67
C GLY A 25 -11.10 1.82 -1.30
N TYR A 26 -11.76 2.29 -0.24
CA TYR A 26 -11.33 2.06 1.15
C TYR A 26 -11.32 0.58 1.53
N ASP A 27 -12.34 -0.18 1.11
CA ASP A 27 -12.50 -1.59 1.48
C ASP A 27 -11.32 -2.46 0.97
N ARG A 28 -10.97 -2.29 -0.32
CA ARG A 28 -9.83 -2.97 -0.94
C ARG A 28 -8.51 -2.54 -0.32
N ALA A 29 -8.34 -1.24 -0.09
CA ALA A 29 -7.13 -0.72 0.54
C ALA A 29 -6.96 -1.30 1.96
N ALA A 30 -8.01 -1.32 2.78
CA ALA A 30 -7.97 -1.90 4.12
C ALA A 30 -7.66 -3.41 4.11
N ALA A 31 -8.17 -4.17 3.12
CA ALA A 31 -7.85 -5.58 2.95
C ALA A 31 -6.36 -5.80 2.67
N ILE A 32 -5.78 -5.01 1.74
CA ILE A 32 -4.36 -5.09 1.39
C ILE A 32 -3.47 -4.72 2.58
N ALA A 33 -3.82 -3.71 3.36
CA ALA A 33 -3.06 -3.34 4.56
C ALA A 33 -3.03 -4.48 5.60
N LYS A 34 -4.16 -5.18 5.81
CA LYS A 34 -4.21 -6.33 6.71
C LYS A 34 -3.37 -7.50 6.18
N GLU A 35 -3.46 -7.76 4.88
CA GLU A 35 -2.70 -8.85 4.25
C GLU A 35 -1.19 -8.57 4.23
N SER A 36 -0.79 -7.32 4.06
CA SER A 36 0.61 -6.85 4.17
C SER A 36 1.21 -7.27 5.52
N VAL A 37 0.47 -6.98 6.60
CA VAL A 37 0.90 -7.31 7.98
C VAL A 37 0.85 -8.80 8.25
N ALA A 38 -0.19 -9.50 7.79
CA ALA A 38 -0.36 -10.93 8.03
C ALA A 38 0.67 -11.79 7.26
N SER A 39 0.96 -11.40 6.02
CA SER A 39 1.87 -12.13 5.16
C SER A 39 3.33 -11.65 5.28
N GLY A 40 3.57 -10.50 5.90
CA GLY A 40 4.89 -9.86 6.00
C GLY A 40 5.39 -9.28 4.67
N ARG A 41 4.50 -9.15 3.67
CA ARG A 41 4.79 -8.59 2.34
C ARG A 41 4.46 -7.11 2.34
N THR A 42 5.04 -6.35 1.42
CA THR A 42 4.72 -4.91 1.33
C THR A 42 3.39 -4.68 0.59
N VAL A 43 2.71 -3.57 0.90
CA VAL A 43 1.50 -3.14 0.17
C VAL A 43 1.75 -3.04 -1.33
N ARG A 44 2.96 -2.60 -1.72
CA ARG A 44 3.40 -2.55 -3.13
C ARG A 44 3.31 -3.92 -3.78
N GLU A 45 3.95 -4.92 -3.20
CA GLU A 45 3.95 -6.29 -3.74
C GLU A 45 2.55 -6.88 -3.87
N LEU A 46 1.69 -6.62 -2.88
CA LEU A 46 0.31 -7.11 -2.91
C LEU A 46 -0.51 -6.43 -4.00
N CYS A 47 -0.34 -5.11 -4.17
CA CYS A 47 -0.99 -4.39 -5.25
C CYS A 47 -0.44 -4.81 -6.63
N GLU A 48 0.87 -5.04 -6.75
CA GLU A 48 1.51 -5.54 -7.97
C GLU A 48 0.95 -6.91 -8.37
N ALA A 49 0.71 -7.79 -7.38
CA ALA A 49 0.10 -9.09 -7.60
C ALA A 49 -1.38 -9.00 -8.02
N SER A 50 -2.11 -8.01 -7.51
CA SER A 50 -3.54 -7.81 -7.80
C SER A 50 -3.83 -6.67 -8.77
N LEU A 51 -2.86 -6.21 -9.58
CA LEU A 51 -3.05 -5.10 -10.55
C LEU A 51 -4.28 -5.30 -11.45
N ALA A 52 -4.45 -6.52 -11.97
CA ALA A 52 -5.57 -6.87 -12.83
C ALA A 52 -6.93 -6.79 -12.11
N GLU A 53 -7.00 -7.19 -10.84
CA GLU A 53 -8.22 -7.12 -10.03
C GLU A 53 -8.52 -5.69 -9.58
N LEU A 54 -7.47 -4.92 -9.30
CA LEU A 54 -7.56 -3.51 -8.89
C LEU A 54 -7.84 -2.57 -10.06
N GLY A 55 -7.75 -3.06 -11.30
CA GLY A 55 -7.84 -2.23 -12.50
C GLY A 55 -6.72 -1.19 -12.59
N LEU A 56 -5.57 -1.48 -11.97
CA LEU A 56 -4.40 -0.61 -11.92
C LEU A 56 -3.32 -1.11 -12.88
N THR A 57 -2.47 -0.20 -13.35
CA THR A 57 -1.24 -0.55 -14.04
C THR A 57 -0.05 -0.43 -13.09
N ALA A 58 1.06 -1.09 -13.41
CA ALA A 58 2.29 -0.96 -12.62
C ALA A 58 2.76 0.51 -12.53
N SER A 59 2.53 1.29 -13.60
CA SER A 59 2.84 2.73 -13.61
C SER A 59 1.94 3.50 -12.65
N GLU A 60 0.62 3.31 -12.69
CA GLU A 60 -0.33 3.96 -11.76
C GLU A 60 0.00 3.60 -10.31
N LEU A 61 0.29 2.33 -10.04
CA LEU A 61 0.65 1.89 -8.70
C LEU A 61 1.96 2.54 -8.23
N SER A 62 2.98 2.58 -9.08
CA SER A 62 4.24 3.23 -8.75
C SER A 62 4.05 4.72 -8.46
N GLU A 63 3.23 5.41 -9.26
CA GLU A 63 2.89 6.83 -9.07
C GLU A 63 2.15 7.07 -7.75
N LEU A 64 1.22 6.19 -7.38
CA LEU A 64 0.43 6.28 -6.14
C LEU A 64 1.25 5.96 -4.89
N LEU A 65 2.21 5.06 -5.03
CA LEU A 65 3.15 4.66 -3.97
C LEU A 65 4.46 5.46 -4.02
N ASP A 66 4.51 6.52 -4.82
CA ASP A 66 5.70 7.34 -4.94
C ASP A 66 5.83 8.26 -3.72
N PRO A 67 6.93 8.15 -2.95
CA PRO A 67 7.12 8.95 -1.75
C PRO A 67 7.27 10.45 -2.05
N GLN A 68 7.66 10.86 -3.27
CA GLN A 68 7.71 12.28 -3.65
C GLN A 68 6.31 12.86 -3.88
N ARG A 69 5.30 12.04 -4.14
CA ARG A 69 3.89 12.45 -4.17
C ARG A 69 3.24 12.37 -2.79
N MET A 70 3.67 11.44 -1.94
CA MET A 70 3.14 11.27 -0.58
C MET A 70 3.68 12.32 0.42
N SER A 71 4.93 12.74 0.27
CA SER A 71 5.49 13.89 0.97
C SER A 71 5.27 15.11 0.10
N GLY A 72 4.32 15.98 0.45
CA GLY A 72 4.16 17.28 -0.18
C GLY A 72 5.40 18.15 0.03
N SER A 73 6.44 17.90 -0.76
CA SER A 73 7.63 18.73 -0.87
C SER A 73 7.64 19.26 -2.30
N GLU A 74 7.13 20.48 -2.41
CA GLU A 74 7.44 21.57 -3.37
C GLU A 74 8.22 21.19 -4.63
#